data_AF-A0AAV2G6C3-F1
#
_entry.id   AF-A0AAV2G6C3-F1
#
_cell.length_a   1.000
_cell.length_b   1.000
_cell.length_c   1.000
_cell.angle_alpha   90.00
_cell.angle_beta   90.00
_cell.angle_gamma   90.00
#
_symmetry.space_group_name_H-M   'P 1'
#
loop_
_entity.id
_entity.type
_entity.pdbx_description
1 polymer ?
#
loop_
_entity_poly.entity_id
_entity_poly.type
_entity_poly.pdbx_seq_one_letter_code
_entity_poly.pdbx_strand_id
1 'polypeptide(L)'
;MKSMKKALRKLNREVYSDISEKVRQVEQQLMTLHQESLMHPDENSSRAKKAMQLQYDELRKQKDSFYWQKSRIGCLTRGDKCNKFFHQSLKVRNSKKAIRKLISEAGEELVDIELIADEAVSYYKNLFGVVNKNLL
;
A
#
# COMPACT_ATOMS: atom_id res chain seq x y z
N MET A 1 -12.64 -24.19 -19.23
CA MET A 1 -11.94 -22.91 -19.52
C MET A 1 -12.84 -21.76 -20.05
N LYS A 2 -13.88 -22.02 -20.86
CA LYS A 2 -14.75 -20.94 -21.40
C LYS A 2 -15.71 -20.30 -20.37
N SER A 3 -16.23 -21.07 -19.41
CA SER A 3 -17.13 -20.58 -18.35
C SER A 3 -16.45 -19.61 -17.36
N MET A 4 -15.24 -19.95 -16.91
CA MET A 4 -14.40 -19.10 -16.04
C MET A 4 -14.16 -17.72 -16.66
N LYS A 5 -13.86 -17.69 -17.97
CA LYS A 5 -13.62 -16.46 -18.72
C LYS A 5 -14.85 -15.55 -18.76
N LYS A 6 -16.06 -16.12 -18.82
CA LYS A 6 -17.34 -15.39 -18.77
C LYS A 6 -17.60 -14.81 -17.38
N ALA A 7 -17.38 -15.61 -16.33
CA ALA A 7 -17.52 -15.17 -14.94
C ALA A 7 -16.54 -14.02 -14.60
N LEU A 8 -15.28 -14.14 -15.00
CA LEU A 8 -14.26 -13.10 -14.77
C LEU A 8 -14.56 -11.81 -15.54
N ARG A 9 -15.08 -11.89 -16.77
CA ARG A 9 -15.53 -10.70 -17.53
C ARG A 9 -16.72 -10.03 -16.86
N LYS A 10 -17.68 -10.82 -16.37
CA LYS A 10 -18.84 -10.31 -15.62
C LYS A 10 -18.38 -9.60 -14.34
N LEU A 11 -17.52 -10.24 -13.55
CA LEU A 11 -16.92 -9.65 -12.34
C LEU A 11 -16.17 -8.35 -12.64
N ASN A 12 -15.35 -8.33 -13.68
CA ASN A 12 -14.63 -7.13 -14.11
C ASN A 12 -15.59 -5.99 -14.45
N ARG A 13 -16.68 -6.29 -15.15
CA ARG A 13 -17.69 -5.30 -15.55
C ARG A 13 -18.56 -4.81 -14.39
N GLU A 14 -18.86 -5.65 -13.41
CA GLU A 14 -19.77 -5.27 -12.32
C GLU A 14 -19.02 -4.56 -11.18
N VAL A 15 -17.80 -5.01 -10.91
CA VAL A 15 -17.02 -4.54 -9.75
C VAL A 15 -16.00 -3.49 -10.15
N TYR A 16 -15.29 -3.68 -11.26
CA TYR A 16 -14.03 -2.97 -11.52
C TYR A 16 -14.02 -2.00 -12.71
N SER A 17 -15.00 -2.05 -13.63
CA SER A 17 -15.05 -1.13 -14.79
C SER A 17 -15.13 0.33 -14.36
N ASP A 18 -15.88 0.58 -13.30
CA ASP A 18 -16.23 1.92 -12.83
C ASP A 18 -15.64 2.22 -11.45
N ILE A 19 -14.64 1.46 -11.00
CA ILE A 19 -14.07 1.66 -9.66
C ILE A 19 -13.48 3.08 -9.48
N SER A 20 -12.91 3.63 -10.55
CA SER A 20 -12.42 5.02 -10.56
C SER A 20 -13.56 6.04 -10.52
N GLU A 21 -14.69 5.75 -11.17
CA GLU A 21 -15.87 6.62 -11.16
C GLU A 21 -16.55 6.58 -9.78
N LYS A 22 -16.73 5.38 -9.22
CA LYS A 22 -17.29 5.16 -7.87
C LYS A 22 -16.48 5.90 -6.81
N VAL A 23 -15.13 5.81 -6.86
CA VAL A 23 -14.26 6.57 -5.95
C VAL A 23 -14.47 8.07 -6.13
N ARG A 24 -14.54 8.58 -7.37
CA ARG A 24 -14.74 10.01 -7.64
C ARG A 24 -16.09 10.51 -7.14
N GLN A 25 -17.16 9.73 -7.33
CA GLN A 25 -18.50 10.08 -6.87
C GLN A 25 -18.55 10.20 -5.35
N VAL A 26 -17.99 9.22 -4.62
CA VAL A 26 -17.95 9.26 -3.15
C VAL A 26 -17.03 10.38 -2.65
N GLU A 27 -15.92 10.65 -3.33
CA GLU A 27 -15.05 11.81 -3.04
C GLU A 27 -15.81 13.13 -3.13
N GLN A 28 -16.58 13.30 -4.21
CA GLN A 28 -17.36 14.51 -4.43
C GLN A 28 -18.47 14.67 -3.37
N GLN A 29 -19.16 13.58 -3.02
CA GLN A 29 -20.15 13.59 -1.93
C GLN A 29 -19.53 13.94 -0.57
N LEU A 30 -18.34 13.41 -0.27
CA LEU A 30 -17.60 13.77 0.94
C LEU A 30 -17.22 15.25 0.97
N MET A 31 -16.79 15.82 -0.15
CA MET A 31 -16.47 17.25 -0.23
C MET A 31 -17.71 18.11 0.04
N THR A 32 -18.86 17.76 -0.54
CA THR A 32 -20.13 18.45 -0.28
C THR A 32 -20.52 18.38 1.20
N LEU A 33 -20.49 17.19 1.80
CA LEU A 33 -20.75 17.03 3.23
C LEU A 33 -19.75 17.81 4.10
N HIS A 34 -18.48 17.85 3.70
CA HIS A 34 -17.47 18.62 4.42
C HIS A 34 -17.84 20.10 4.46
N GLN A 35 -18.23 20.65 3.31
CA GLN A 35 -18.66 22.04 3.17
C GLN A 35 -19.94 22.35 3.95
N GLU A 36 -20.96 21.49 3.88
CA GLU A 36 -22.24 21.69 4.56
C GLU A 36 -22.08 21.79 6.09
N SER A 37 -21.22 20.96 6.67
CA SER A 37 -20.97 20.93 8.11
C SER A 37 -20.04 22.02 8.62
N LEU A 38 -19.25 22.65 7.74
CA LEU A 38 -18.57 23.90 8.11
C LEU A 38 -19.59 25.03 8.29
N MET A 39 -20.70 24.99 7.54
CA MET A 39 -21.78 25.97 7.64
C MET A 39 -22.76 25.64 8.78
N HIS A 40 -23.06 24.35 8.99
CA HIS A 40 -24.01 23.87 10.00
C HIS A 40 -23.47 22.63 10.75
N PRO A 41 -22.80 22.81 11.89
CA PRO A 41 -22.33 21.71 12.71
C PRO A 41 -23.51 20.95 13.34
N ASP A 42 -23.70 19.68 12.95
CA ASP A 42 -24.74 18.80 13.48
C ASP A 42 -24.17 17.40 13.77
N GLU A 43 -24.60 16.77 14.87
CA GLU A 43 -24.12 15.44 15.27
C GLU A 43 -24.55 14.35 14.29
N ASN A 44 -25.74 14.45 13.69
CA ASN A 44 -26.20 13.47 12.70
C ASN A 44 -25.37 13.57 11.42
N SER A 45 -25.07 14.80 10.97
CA SER A 45 -24.14 15.06 9.86
C SER A 45 -22.74 14.47 10.13
N SER A 46 -22.23 14.61 11.36
CA SER A 46 -20.94 14.03 11.77
C SER A 46 -20.90 12.50 11.65
N ARG A 47 -21.96 11.81 12.06
CA ARG A 47 -22.07 10.34 11.92
C ARG A 47 -22.14 9.92 10.45
N ALA A 48 -22.96 10.60 9.65
CA ALA A 48 -23.10 10.32 8.22
C ALA A 48 -21.76 10.51 7.46
N LYS A 49 -21.03 11.58 7.78
CA LYS A 49 -19.68 11.82 7.26
C LYS A 49 -18.72 10.71 7.61
N LYS A 50 -18.69 10.28 8.87
CA LYS A 50 -17.79 9.21 9.31
C LYS A 50 -18.07 7.90 8.56
N ALA A 51 -19.34 7.56 8.36
CA ALA A 51 -19.73 6.39 7.57
C ALA A 51 -19.29 6.51 6.10
N MET A 52 -19.50 7.68 5.48
CA MET A 52 -19.08 7.91 4.10
C MET A 52 -17.55 7.94 3.94
N GLN A 53 -16.82 8.44 4.93
CA GLN A 53 -15.35 8.42 4.96
C GLN A 53 -14.82 6.98 4.96
N LEU A 54 -15.41 6.10 5.78
CA LEU A 54 -15.06 4.68 5.79
C LEU A 54 -15.33 4.02 4.43
N GLN A 55 -16.45 4.35 3.79
CA GLN A 55 -16.78 3.85 2.45
C GLN A 55 -15.78 4.34 1.39
N TYR A 56 -15.39 5.62 1.45
CA TYR A 56 -14.36 6.19 0.56
C TYR A 56 -13.02 5.49 0.73
N ASP A 57 -12.57 5.31 1.97
CA ASP A 57 -11.30 4.66 2.27
C ASP A 57 -11.27 3.22 1.76
N GLU A 58 -12.37 2.49 1.90
CA GLU A 58 -12.52 1.13 1.38
C GLU A 58 -12.47 1.11 -0.16
N LEU A 59 -13.27 1.95 -0.83
CA LEU A 59 -13.25 2.05 -2.30
C LEU A 59 -11.87 2.46 -2.84
N ARG A 60 -11.17 3.33 -2.12
CA ARG A 60 -9.81 3.75 -2.47
C ARG A 60 -8.82 2.60 -2.38
N LYS A 61 -8.88 1.78 -1.31
CA LYS A 61 -8.06 0.56 -1.18
C LYS A 61 -8.34 -0.43 -2.31
N GLN A 62 -9.62 -0.63 -2.66
CA GLN A 62 -10.00 -1.51 -3.75
C GLN A 62 -9.48 -1.00 -5.10
N LYS A 63 -9.57 0.31 -5.35
CA LYS A 63 -9.00 0.96 -6.55
C LYS A 63 -7.49 0.73 -6.63
N ASP A 64 -6.77 0.97 -5.55
CA ASP A 64 -5.31 0.82 -5.51
C ASP A 64 -4.90 -0.63 -5.76
N SER A 65 -5.59 -1.60 -5.15
CA SER A 65 -5.38 -3.04 -5.38
C SER A 65 -5.63 -3.42 -6.84
N PHE A 66 -6.73 -2.95 -7.42
CA PHE A 66 -7.06 -3.20 -8.83
C PHE A 66 -5.98 -2.69 -9.78
N TYR A 67 -5.53 -1.43 -9.60
CA TYR A 67 -4.49 -0.86 -10.46
C TYR A 67 -3.12 -1.51 -10.22
N TRP A 68 -2.82 -1.94 -8.99
CA TRP A 68 -1.62 -2.73 -8.71
C TRP A 68 -1.62 -4.06 -9.46
N GLN A 69 -2.71 -4.81 -9.41
CA GLN A 69 -2.84 -6.08 -10.14
C GLN A 69 -2.76 -5.86 -11.66
N LYS A 70 -3.51 -4.90 -12.19
CA LYS A 70 -3.52 -4.55 -13.63
C LYS A 70 -2.13 -4.13 -14.10
N SER A 71 -1.42 -3.38 -13.27
CA SER A 71 -0.06 -2.93 -13.55
C SER A 71 0.94 -4.07 -13.56
N ARG A 72 0.87 -4.97 -12.56
CA ARG A 72 1.72 -6.15 -12.47
C ARG A 72 1.54 -7.08 -13.67
N ILE A 73 0.30 -7.34 -14.08
CA ILE A 73 0.00 -8.12 -15.29
C ILE A 73 0.62 -7.44 -16.51
N GLY A 74 0.37 -6.14 -16.68
CA GLY A 74 0.92 -5.38 -17.81
C GLY A 74 2.45 -5.37 -17.85
N CYS A 75 3.11 -5.39 -16.69
CA CYS A 75 4.56 -5.45 -16.55
C CYS A 75 5.12 -6.83 -16.92
N LEU A 76 4.49 -7.92 -16.43
CA LEU A 76 4.84 -9.29 -16.82
C LEU A 76 4.73 -9.50 -18.34
N THR A 77 3.77 -8.84 -19.01
CA THR A 77 3.60 -8.96 -20.47
C THR A 77 4.56 -8.08 -21.27
N ARG A 78 4.99 -6.93 -20.75
CA ARG A 78 5.75 -5.92 -21.52
C ARG A 78 7.25 -5.82 -21.17
N GLY A 79 7.72 -6.56 -20.15
CA GLY A 79 9.11 -6.46 -19.70
C GLY A 79 9.44 -5.03 -19.25
N ASP A 80 10.58 -4.48 -19.66
CA ASP A 80 11.08 -3.17 -19.20
C ASP A 80 10.18 -1.96 -19.52
N LYS A 81 9.12 -2.13 -20.32
CA LYS A 81 8.13 -1.09 -20.64
C LYS A 81 6.96 -1.04 -19.64
N CYS A 82 7.23 -1.21 -18.35
CA CYS A 82 6.19 -1.16 -17.31
C CYS A 82 5.58 0.26 -17.20
N ASN A 83 4.31 0.34 -16.77
CA ASN A 83 3.55 1.60 -16.81
C ASN A 83 3.97 2.60 -15.71
N LYS A 84 3.58 3.87 -15.83
CA LYS A 84 3.86 4.94 -14.83
C LYS A 84 3.42 4.56 -13.40
N PHE A 85 2.29 3.86 -13.25
CA PHE A 85 1.77 3.42 -11.95
C PHE A 85 2.67 2.37 -11.28
N PHE A 86 3.26 1.46 -12.06
CA PHE A 86 4.23 0.47 -11.59
C PHE A 86 5.46 1.16 -11.02
N HIS A 87 6.07 2.04 -11.81
CA HIS A 87 7.24 2.78 -11.38
C HIS A 87 6.95 3.65 -10.16
N GLN A 88 5.78 4.29 -10.09
CA GLN A 88 5.37 5.02 -8.89
C GLN A 88 5.18 4.10 -7.68
N SER A 89 4.57 2.94 -7.86
CA SER A 89 4.39 1.94 -6.79
C SER A 89 5.73 1.40 -6.28
N LEU A 90 6.69 1.17 -7.19
CA LEU A 90 8.06 0.80 -6.84
C LEU A 90 8.77 1.91 -6.08
N LYS A 91 8.66 3.16 -6.51
CA LYS A 91 9.22 4.31 -5.78
C LYS A 91 8.68 4.39 -4.36
N VAL A 92 7.37 4.24 -4.16
CA VAL A 92 6.75 4.24 -2.82
C VAL A 92 7.26 3.06 -1.99
N ARG A 93 7.34 1.86 -2.57
CA ARG A 93 7.87 0.67 -1.89
C ARG A 93 9.33 0.85 -1.48
N ASN A 94 10.18 1.37 -2.38
CA ASN A 94 11.59 1.59 -2.10
C ASN A 94 11.78 2.67 -1.03
N SER A 95 10.99 3.75 -1.06
CA SER A 95 11.00 4.78 -0.02
C SER A 95 10.63 4.23 1.37
N LYS A 96 9.63 3.33 1.43
CA LYS A 96 9.23 2.66 2.69
C LYS A 96 10.26 1.64 3.18
N LYS A 97 11.00 1.00 2.27
CA LYS A 97 12.03 0.00 2.59
C LYS A 97 13.43 0.58 2.78
N ALA A 98 13.61 1.87 2.50
CA ALA A 98 14.89 2.52 2.67
C ALA A 98 15.25 2.54 4.15
N ILE A 99 16.37 1.89 4.49
CA ILE A 99 16.99 2.01 5.81
C ILE A 99 17.52 3.44 5.89
N ARG A 100 16.99 4.24 6.81
CA ARG A 100 17.38 5.66 6.96
C ARG A 100 18.34 5.88 8.12
N LYS A 101 18.25 5.04 9.14
CA LYS A 101 18.99 5.11 10.40
C LYS A 101 19.18 3.70 10.92
N LEU A 102 20.29 3.46 11.60
CA LEU A 102 20.56 2.27 12.38
C LEU A 102 20.64 2.70 13.85
N ILE A 103 20.03 1.91 14.73
CA ILE A 103 19.99 2.17 16.17
C ILE A 103 20.61 0.95 16.84
N SER A 104 21.59 1.19 17.72
CA SER A 104 22.23 0.13 18.51
C SER A 104 21.29 -0.45 19.55
N GLU A 105 21.63 -1.60 20.14
CA GLU A 105 20.87 -2.19 21.26
C GLU A 105 20.76 -1.25 22.48
N ALA A 106 21.70 -0.32 22.64
CA ALA A 106 21.68 0.70 23.69
C ALA A 106 20.73 1.87 23.40
N GLY A 107 20.07 1.88 22.23
CA GLY A 107 19.15 2.93 21.81
C GLY A 107 19.82 4.14 21.17
N GLU A 108 21.12 4.07 20.88
CA GLU A 108 21.88 5.17 20.27
C GLU A 108 21.84 5.08 18.74
N GLU A 109 21.69 6.23 18.07
CA GLU A 109 21.74 6.30 16.61
C GLU A 109 23.18 6.14 16.13
N LEU A 110 23.43 5.11 15.31
CA LEU A 110 24.73 4.87 14.69
C LEU A 110 24.87 5.77 13.46
N VAL A 111 25.78 6.73 13.53
CA VAL A 111 26.09 7.67 12.44
C VAL A 111 27.45 7.35 11.81
N ASP A 112 28.37 6.76 12.57
CA ASP A 112 29.70 6.37 12.09
C ASP A 112 29.63 5.11 11.20
N ILE A 113 30.29 5.16 10.05
CA ILE A 113 30.37 4.05 9.09
C ILE A 113 31.05 2.82 9.70
N GLU A 114 32.07 3.00 10.54
CA GLU A 114 32.80 1.89 11.16
C GLU A 114 31.89 1.16 12.17
N LEU A 115 31.19 1.92 13.01
CA LEU A 115 30.23 1.38 13.97
C LEU A 115 29.04 0.69 13.29
N ILE A 116 28.53 1.25 12.18
CA ILE A 116 27.47 0.62 11.37
C ILE A 116 27.95 -0.73 10.80
N ALA A 117 29.19 -0.80 10.32
CA ALA A 117 29.74 -2.02 9.76
C ALA A 117 29.91 -3.10 10.84
N ASP A 118 30.45 -2.74 12.00
CA ASP A 118 30.64 -3.65 13.12
C ASP A 118 29.30 -4.17 13.68
N GLU A 119 28.30 -3.29 13.82
CA GLU A 119 26.95 -3.67 14.23
C GLU A 119 26.32 -4.63 13.22
N ALA A 120 26.44 -4.36 11.92
CA ALA A 120 25.91 -5.25 10.89
C ALA A 120 26.59 -6.63 10.93
N VAL A 121 27.91 -6.68 11.12
CA VAL A 121 28.66 -7.93 11.26
C VAL A 121 28.23 -8.68 12.52
N SER A 122 28.11 -8.00 13.66
CA SER A 122 27.65 -8.58 14.93
C SER A 122 26.26 -9.17 14.79
N TYR A 123 25.31 -8.39 14.24
CA TYR A 123 23.94 -8.82 14.00
C TYR A 123 23.86 -10.08 13.15
N TYR A 124 24.53 -10.13 12.00
CA TYR A 124 24.48 -11.30 11.12
C TYR A 124 25.26 -12.50 11.67
N LYS A 125 26.35 -12.28 12.44
CA LYS A 125 27.01 -13.35 13.20
C LYS A 125 26.08 -13.95 14.25
N ASN A 126 25.28 -13.15 14.94
CA ASN A 126 24.30 -13.68 15.90
C ASN A 126 23.12 -14.36 15.20
N LEU A 127 22.65 -13.81 14.09
CA LEU A 127 21.53 -14.36 13.32
C LEU A 127 21.85 -15.72 12.69
N PHE A 128 23.08 -15.89 12.17
CA PHE A 128 23.49 -17.09 11.44
C PHE A 128 24.53 -17.95 12.16
N GLY A 129 25.19 -17.43 13.19
CA GLY A 129 26.28 -18.09 13.91
C GLY A 129 25.85 -18.93 15.10
N VAL A 130 24.55 -19.17 15.29
CA VAL A 130 24.08 -20.23 16.18
C VAL A 130 24.39 -21.57 15.51
N VAL A 131 25.62 -22.05 15.72
CA VAL A 131 25.98 -23.44 15.43
C VAL A 131 25.13 -24.32 16.35
N ASN A 132 24.19 -25.04 15.75
CA ASN A 132 23.35 -26.00 16.43
C ASN A 132 24.26 -27.10 17.03
N LYS A 133 24.52 -27.06 18.34
CA LYS A 133 25.35 -28.06 19.04
C LYS A 133 24.69 -29.44 19.18
N ASN A 134 23.48 -29.63 18.65
CA ASN A 134 22.72 -30.89 18.71
C ASN A 134 22.83 -31.73 17.41
N LEU A 135 23.87 -31.52 16.60
CA LEU A 135 24.16 -32.30 15.38
C LEU A 135 25.43 -33.16 15.50
N LEU A 136 25.74 -33.64 16.70
CA LEU A 136 26.67 -34.76 16.92
C LEU A 136 25.96 -35.87 17.69
#